data_AF-A0A7W6Q7L9-F1
#
_entry.id   AF-A0A7W6Q7L9-F1
#
_cell.length_a   1.000
_cell.length_b   1.000
_cell.length_c   1.000
_cell.angle_alpha   90.00
_cell.angle_beta   90.00
_cell.angle_gamma   90.00
#
_symmetry.space_group_name_H-M   'P 1'
#
loop_
_entity.id
_entity.type
_entity.pdbx_description
1 polymer ?
#
loop_
_entity_poly.entity_id
_entity_poly.type
_entity_poly.pdbx_seq_one_letter_code
_entity_poly.pdbx_strand_id
1 'polypeptide(L)'
;MAGHDDRYVEITTRLRSVRSFCDFLSQGGTVRVAVSEGEPYKDVTAVLLERNRREAEALARTRRHLYPELADEEVAPPLYSRH
;
A
#
# COMPACT_ATOMS: atom_id res chain seq x y z
N MET A 1 -3.93 -25.06 9.44
CA MET A 1 -2.84 -24.05 9.40
C MET A 1 -2.81 -23.23 8.12
N ALA A 2 -3.44 -23.64 7.00
CA ALA A 2 -3.45 -22.86 5.75
C ALA A 2 -4.07 -21.45 5.87
N GLY A 3 -5.16 -21.27 6.62
CA GLY A 3 -5.82 -19.96 6.74
C GLY A 3 -5.03 -18.89 7.50
N HIS A 4 -3.96 -19.26 8.23
CA HIS A 4 -3.08 -18.29 8.91
C HIS A 4 -2.05 -17.73 7.92
N ASP A 5 -1.55 -18.57 7.00
CA ASP A 5 -0.64 -18.16 5.92
C ASP A 5 -1.37 -17.30 4.87
N ASP A 6 -2.59 -17.67 4.47
CA ASP A 6 -3.36 -16.90 3.48
C ASP A 6 -3.58 -15.46 3.94
N ARG A 7 -3.92 -15.27 5.22
CA ARG A 7 -4.13 -13.95 5.81
C ARG A 7 -2.83 -13.15 5.97
N TYR A 8 -1.71 -13.82 6.25
CA TYR A 8 -0.39 -13.17 6.25
C TYR A 8 -0.04 -12.64 4.85
N VAL A 9 -0.21 -13.49 3.83
CA VAL A 9 0.05 -13.13 2.43
C VAL A 9 -0.86 -11.97 1.99
N GLU A 10 -2.14 -12.00 2.34
CA GLU A 10 -3.08 -10.92 2.03
C GLU A 10 -2.63 -9.57 2.62
N ILE A 11 -2.33 -9.53 3.92
CA ILE A 11 -1.92 -8.30 4.61
C ILE A 11 -0.61 -7.78 4.05
N THR A 12 0.38 -8.66 3.86
CA THR A 12 1.70 -8.29 3.35
C THR A 12 1.63 -7.79 1.90
N THR A 13 0.84 -8.45 1.05
CA THR A 13 0.61 -8.03 -0.34
C THR A 13 -0.08 -6.68 -0.42
N ARG A 14 -1.14 -6.47 0.39
CA ARG A 14 -1.84 -5.19 0.46
C ARG A 14 -0.92 -4.07 0.95
N LEU A 15 -0.14 -4.33 2.00
CA LEU A 15 0.83 -3.37 2.53
C LEU A 15 1.87 -2.98 1.46
N ARG A 16 2.37 -3.94 0.68
CA ARG A 16 3.30 -3.68 -0.42
C ARG A 16 2.66 -2.78 -1.48
N SER A 17 1.45 -3.12 -1.92
CA SER A 17 0.71 -2.36 -2.93
C SER A 17 0.47 -0.90 -2.49
N VAL A 18 0.01 -0.70 -1.25
CA VAL A 18 -0.26 0.64 -0.71
C VAL A 18 1.02 1.46 -0.58
N ARG A 19 2.13 0.84 -0.16
CA ARG A 19 3.45 1.52 -0.11
C ARG A 19 3.92 1.93 -1.51
N SER A 20 3.89 1.02 -2.48
CA SER A 20 4.26 1.34 -3.86
C SER A 20 3.39 2.45 -4.46
N PHE A 21 2.10 2.49 -4.12
CA PHE A 21 1.22 3.58 -4.55
C PHE A 21 1.60 4.92 -3.91
N CYS A 22 1.88 4.94 -2.61
CA CYS A 22 2.40 6.13 -1.92
C CYS A 22 3.73 6.62 -2.53
N ASP A 23 4.62 5.71 -2.90
CA ASP A 23 5.90 6.02 -3.54
C ASP A 23 5.68 6.64 -4.93
N PHE A 24 4.80 6.06 -5.74
CA PHE A 24 4.39 6.62 -7.04
C PHE A 24 3.90 8.06 -6.90
N LEU A 25 3.01 8.34 -5.95
CA LEU A 25 2.51 9.70 -5.71
C LEU A 25 3.61 10.65 -5.21
N SER A 26 4.49 10.16 -4.34
CA SER A 26 5.59 10.97 -3.77
C SER A 26 6.67 11.31 -4.82
N GLN A 27 6.81 10.51 -5.88
CA GLN A 27 7.71 10.74 -7.01
C GLN A 27 7.12 11.67 -8.09
N GLY A 28 5.96 12.29 -7.83
CA GLY A 28 5.30 13.22 -8.76
C GLY A 28 4.16 12.59 -9.55
N GLY A 29 3.78 11.33 -9.27
CA GLY A 29 2.56 10.74 -9.78
C GLY A 29 1.33 11.52 -9.31
N THR A 30 0.42 11.84 -10.22
CA THR A 30 -0.82 12.56 -9.90
C THR A 30 -2.04 11.69 -10.14
N VAL A 31 -3.04 11.79 -9.27
CA VAL A 31 -4.34 11.13 -9.46
C VAL A 31 -5.42 12.17 -9.55
N ARG A 32 -6.21 12.08 -10.62
CA ARG A 32 -7.34 12.96 -10.84
C ARG A 32 -8.60 12.15 -11.09
N VAL A 33 -9.72 12.62 -10.54
CA VAL A 33 -11.01 11.91 -10.62
C VAL A 33 -12.08 12.88 -11.13
N ALA A 34 -12.87 12.42 -12.09
CA ALA A 34 -14.15 13.03 -12.44
C ALA A 34 -15.26 12.27 -11.70
N VAL A 35 -16.15 13.00 -11.01
CA VAL A 35 -17.21 12.39 -10.19
C VAL A 35 -18.31 11.78 -11.07
N SER A 36 -18.45 12.25 -12.30
CA SER A 36 -19.42 11.80 -13.29
C SER A 36 -18.87 12.05 -14.69
N GLU A 37 -19.45 11.40 -15.70
CA GLU A 37 -19.07 11.65 -17.09
C GLU A 37 -19.32 13.13 -17.46
N GLY A 38 -18.36 13.72 -18.18
CA GLY A 38 -18.42 15.13 -18.59
C GLY A 38 -17.93 16.14 -17.54
N GLU A 39 -17.70 15.74 -16.29
CA GLU A 39 -17.15 16.62 -15.25
C GLU A 39 -15.62 16.81 -15.39
N PRO A 40 -15.07 17.96 -14.99
CA PRO A 40 -13.63 18.17 -14.97
C PRO A 40 -12.94 17.25 -13.95
N TYR A 41 -11.80 16.71 -14.36
CA TYR A 41 -10.93 15.94 -13.48
C TYR A 41 -10.36 16.82 -12.36
N LYS A 42 -10.65 16.45 -11.11
CA LYS A 42 -10.13 17.13 -9.93
C LYS A 42 -8.92 16.39 -9.39
N ASP A 43 -7.87 17.13 -9.04
CA ASP A 43 -6.69 16.56 -8.39
C ASP A 43 -7.03 16.11 -6.97
N VAL A 44 -6.81 14.82 -6.70
CA VAL A 44 -7.05 14.19 -5.39
C VAL A 44 -5.76 13.58 -4.83
N THR A 45 -4.60 13.88 -5.42
CA THR A 45 -3.31 13.29 -5.12
C THR A 45 -2.97 13.39 -3.63
N ALA A 46 -3.05 14.58 -3.05
CA ALA A 46 -2.71 14.81 -1.65
C ALA A 46 -3.65 14.05 -0.69
N VAL A 47 -4.94 14.03 -1.00
CA VAL A 47 -5.96 13.33 -0.19
C VAL A 47 -5.72 11.82 -0.24
N LEU A 48 -5.45 11.28 -1.42
CA LEU A 48 -5.15 9.85 -1.59
C LEU A 48 -3.83 9.47 -0.92
N LEU A 49 -2.78 10.28 -1.05
CA LEU A 49 -1.50 10.02 -0.40
C LEU A 49 -1.66 9.92 1.12
N GLU A 50 -2.34 10.88 1.74
CA GLU A 50 -2.56 10.89 3.19
C GLU A 50 -3.39 9.68 3.65
N ARG A 51 -4.47 9.36 2.92
CA ARG A 51 -5.32 8.20 3.22
C ARG A 51 -4.52 6.89 3.13
N ASN A 52 -3.74 6.71 2.07
CA ASN A 52 -2.97 5.49 1.85
C ASN A 52 -1.81 5.36 2.85
N ARG A 53 -1.19 6.46 3.29
CA ARG A 53 -0.19 6.42 4.37
C ARG A 53 -0.78 5.88 5.67
N ARG A 54 -1.96 6.39 6.07
CA ARG A 54 -2.65 5.88 7.28
C ARG A 54 -3.03 4.41 7.15
N GLU A 55 -3.47 3.98 5.96
CA GLU A 55 -3.76 2.58 5.69
C GLU A 55 -2.50 1.70 5.80
N ALA A 56 -1.38 2.12 5.20
CA ALA A 56 -0.11 1.41 5.29
C ALA A 56 0.36 1.25 6.75
N GLU A 57 0.23 2.30 7.56
CA GLU A 57 0.57 2.22 8.99
C GLU A 57 -0.35 1.26 9.75
N ALA A 58 -1.66 1.28 9.48
CA ALA A 58 -2.60 0.37 10.11
C ALA A 58 -2.33 -1.09 9.73
N LEU A 59 -2.04 -1.37 8.46
CA LEU A 59 -1.64 -2.69 7.99
C LEU A 59 -0.32 -3.15 8.61
N ALA A 60 0.68 -2.27 8.71
CA ALA A 60 1.96 -2.59 9.34
C ALA A 60 1.79 -2.94 10.84
N ARG A 61 0.98 -2.15 11.57
CA ARG A 61 0.64 -2.46 12.97
C ARG A 61 -0.08 -3.79 13.10
N THR A 62 -1.05 -4.05 12.22
CA THR A 62 -1.83 -5.29 12.20
C THR A 62 -0.95 -6.50 11.93
N ARG A 63 -0.06 -6.42 10.92
CA ARG A 63 0.89 -7.50 10.62
C ARG A 63 1.79 -7.79 11.81
N ARG A 64 2.39 -6.76 12.42
CA ARG A 64 3.28 -6.92 13.58
C ARG A 64 2.57 -7.54 14.78
N HIS A 65 1.30 -7.20 14.99
CA HIS A 65 0.52 -7.74 16.10
C HIS A 65 0.13 -9.21 15.88
N LEU A 66 -0.29 -9.57 14.66
CA LEU A 66 -0.76 -10.93 14.36
C LEU A 66 0.37 -11.92 14.05
N TYR A 67 1.50 -11.43 13.51
CA TYR A 67 2.64 -12.24 13.08
C TYR A 67 3.95 -11.65 13.63
N PRO A 68 4.14 -11.64 14.97
CA PRO A 68 5.31 -11.04 15.59
C PRO A 68 6.61 -11.73 15.17
N GLU A 69 6.58 -13.05 14.96
CA GLU A 69 7.73 -13.85 14.51
C GLU A 69 8.20 -13.49 13.08
N LEU A 70 7.33 -12.88 12.28
CA LEU A 70 7.59 -12.47 10.90
C LEU A 70 7.63 -10.93 10.79
N ALA A 71 7.69 -10.21 11.91
CA ALA A 71 7.58 -8.75 11.92
C ALA A 71 8.73 -8.07 11.17
N ASP A 72 9.93 -8.63 11.29
CA ASP A 72 11.17 -8.12 10.70
C ASP A 72 11.44 -8.64 9.29
N GLU A 73 10.57 -9.50 8.75
CA GLU A 73 10.66 -9.91 7.36
C GLU A 73 10.41 -8.72 6.42
N GLU A 74 11.27 -8.61 5.41
CA GLU A 74 11.21 -7.55 4.44
C GLU A 74 9.93 -7.68 3.60
N VAL A 75 9.08 -6.65 3.70
CA VAL A 75 7.73 -6.61 3.08
C VAL A 75 7.80 -6.61 1.55
N ALA A 76 8.95 -6.26 1.01
CA ALA A 76 9.18 -6.05 -0.41
C ALA A 76 10.64 -6.39 -0.72
N PRO A 77 10.98 -7.65 -1.02
CA PRO A 77 12.20 -7.90 -1.75
C PRO A 77 12.17 -7.07 -3.05
N PRO A 78 13.33 -6.55 -3.51
CA PRO A 78 13.40 -5.68 -4.67
C PRO A 78 12.67 -6.31 -5.86
N LEU A 79 11.76 -5.55 -6.48
CA LEU A 79 11.01 -6.01 -7.67
C LEU A 79 11.92 -6.20 -8.89
N TYR A 80 13.11 -5.62 -8.87
CA TYR A 80 14.08 -5.68 -9.95
C TYR A 80 15.42 -6.14 -9.39
N SER A 81 15.96 -7.21 -9.96
CA SER A 81 17.36 -7.57 -9.83
C SER A 81 18.20 -6.41 -10.32
N ARG A 82 19.07 -5.87 -9.47
CA ARG A 82 20.06 -4.89 -9.86
C ARG A 82 21.12 -5.62 -10.68
N HIS A 83 20.93 -5.69 -11.99
CA HIS A 83 21.93 -6.15 -12.96
C HIS A 83 22.85 -5.00 -13.38
#